data_AF-A0A0B5IIU4-F1
#
_entry.id   AF-A0A0B5IIU4-F1
#
_cell.length_a   1.000
_cell.length_b   1.000
_cell.length_c   1.000
_cell.angle_alpha   90.00
_cell.angle_beta   90.00
_cell.angle_gamma   90.00
#
_symmetry.space_group_name_H-M   'P 1'
#
loop_
_entity.id
_entity.type
_entity.pdbx_description
1 polymer ?
#
loop_
_entity_poly.entity_id
_entity_poly.type
_entity_poly.pdbx_seq_one_letter_code
_entity_poly.pdbx_strand_id
1 'polypeptide(L)'
;MQFTVLEYGDETPDRPGAYLVNDSWNDFGFLTTFDLVVRLGDARLVKVGFLRIGHVSMRSDGPTRTADILPREFTALSPEFFSLAHEDDYYETLRGLPGAGTGRDILSALNDVALRGAPPATRKLDVYQKSLLRGRDERQLANANRIATGLRARVVPFNWSYTPDQEGLLPPHEFVFEAVPGSVPPTNLHALIGRNGVGKSTMLHGIAEAAAAGRISVQSQSRYEDNSFTGCVVVSFSPFDRPYDLSRTATTSFDYIGLRHPDGLRLKTEAEWREDFVHSFATARIGSRGRRWREAIETLNYNASGFLDDHMPVINAMMREGRTRTFEKRMGEVFDSLSSGHAVVLLMVTRLIEVVGERTLVLIDEPETHLHPPLLAALTRALSDLLSHRNGMAVVATHSPVVLQEVPASCVWMMNRHGDELTAHRPTIETYGESVGELTYEAFGLEVESTGFHAAIAAEVARGGTYKEISRRFTGLGGEARALLRAMTFARAQETR
;
A
#
# COMPACT_ATOMS: atom_id res chain seq x y z
N MET A 1 -13.20 -11.24 32.18
CA MET A 1 -12.18 -12.05 31.47
C MET A 1 -10.88 -11.98 32.26
N GLN A 2 -10.09 -13.06 32.30
CA GLN A 2 -8.77 -13.06 32.95
C GLN A 2 -7.72 -12.58 31.94
N PHE A 3 -6.86 -11.64 32.35
CA PHE A 3 -5.68 -11.20 31.61
C PHE A 3 -4.42 -11.87 32.18
N THR A 4 -3.49 -12.25 31.31
CA THR A 4 -2.17 -12.77 31.66
C THR A 4 -1.10 -12.04 30.85
N VAL A 5 -0.06 -11.54 31.52
CA VAL A 5 1.11 -10.93 30.88
C VAL A 5 2.11 -12.02 30.55
N LEU A 6 2.56 -12.06 29.29
CA LEU A 6 3.52 -13.02 28.78
C LEU A 6 4.77 -12.29 28.28
N GLU A 7 5.92 -12.92 28.44
CA GLU A 7 7.12 -12.47 27.74
C GLU A 7 7.08 -12.95 26.29
N TYR A 8 7.88 -12.33 25.44
CA TYR A 8 7.96 -12.77 24.07
C TYR A 8 8.52 -14.19 23.95
N GLY A 9 7.87 -15.01 23.13
CA GLY A 9 8.27 -16.39 22.86
C GLY A 9 7.60 -17.39 23.80
N ASP A 10 6.94 -16.91 24.85
CA ASP A 10 6.08 -17.75 25.68
C ASP A 10 4.92 -18.31 24.86
N GLU A 11 4.63 -19.60 25.04
CA GLU A 11 3.46 -20.21 24.45
C GLU A 11 2.18 -19.62 25.07
N THR A 12 1.21 -19.30 24.22
CA THR A 12 -0.08 -18.80 24.70
C THR A 12 -0.85 -19.93 25.41
N PRO A 13 -1.15 -19.81 26.72
CA PRO A 13 -1.79 -20.86 27.49
C PRO A 13 -3.06 -21.42 26.84
N ASP A 14 -3.28 -22.72 27.00
CA ASP A 14 -4.43 -23.42 26.43
C ASP A 14 -5.68 -23.31 27.33
N ARG A 15 -6.06 -22.07 27.63
CA ARG A 15 -7.30 -21.73 28.37
C ARG A 15 -7.90 -20.43 27.86
N PRO A 16 -9.23 -20.23 27.93
CA PRO A 16 -9.85 -18.97 27.54
C PRO A 16 -9.32 -17.81 28.37
N GLY A 17 -9.02 -16.67 27.73
CA GLY A 17 -8.41 -15.53 28.38
C GLY A 17 -7.86 -14.51 27.40
N ALA A 18 -7.43 -13.37 27.94
CA ALA A 18 -6.71 -12.33 27.21
C ALA A 18 -5.23 -12.36 27.59
N TYR A 19 -4.36 -12.36 26.59
CA TYR A 19 -2.91 -12.51 26.74
C TYR A 19 -2.21 -11.27 26.19
N LEU A 20 -1.44 -10.61 27.05
CA LEU A 20 -0.65 -9.43 26.70
C LEU A 20 0.80 -9.86 26.53
N VAL A 21 1.24 -10.03 25.29
CA VAL A 21 2.62 -10.41 24.97
C VAL A 21 3.47 -9.16 24.91
N ASN A 22 4.47 -9.07 25.77
CA ASN A 22 5.37 -7.93 25.88
C ASN A 22 6.24 -7.78 24.61
N ASP A 23 6.40 -6.55 24.13
CA ASP A 23 7.34 -6.19 23.07
C ASP A 23 8.51 -5.36 23.66
N SER A 24 9.72 -5.57 23.15
CA SER A 24 10.93 -4.88 23.59
C SER A 24 11.10 -3.47 23.01
N TRP A 25 10.09 -2.96 22.30
CA TRP A 25 10.15 -1.62 21.71
C TRP A 25 10.27 -0.51 22.75
N ASN A 26 11.25 0.38 22.54
CA ASN A 26 11.59 1.48 23.44
C ASN A 26 11.25 2.84 22.80
N ASP A 27 10.22 3.51 23.33
CA ASP A 27 9.81 4.87 22.99
C ASP A 27 10.43 5.88 23.96
N PHE A 28 11.63 6.39 23.68
CA PHE A 28 12.29 7.44 24.49
C PHE A 28 12.44 7.09 25.98
N GLY A 29 12.75 5.83 26.28
CA GLY A 29 12.81 5.28 27.64
C GLY A 29 11.55 4.53 28.04
N PHE A 30 10.44 4.63 27.31
CA PHE A 30 9.20 3.95 27.67
C PHE A 30 9.02 2.66 26.88
N LEU A 31 9.00 1.52 27.58
CA LEU A 31 8.63 0.22 26.99
C LEU A 31 7.19 -0.11 27.39
N THR A 32 6.26 0.23 26.52
CA THR A 32 4.81 0.21 26.77
C THR A 32 4.03 -0.69 25.81
N THR A 33 4.69 -1.27 24.80
CA THR A 33 4.04 -1.99 23.71
C THR A 33 3.72 -3.44 24.08
N PHE A 34 2.49 -3.86 23.81
CA PHE A 34 2.03 -5.25 23.96
C PHE A 34 1.29 -5.68 22.68
N ASP A 35 1.32 -6.97 22.36
CA ASP A 35 0.40 -7.61 21.40
C ASP A 35 -0.70 -8.32 22.20
N LEU A 36 -1.96 -7.95 21.95
CA LEU A 36 -3.10 -8.58 22.61
C LEU A 36 -3.60 -9.75 21.78
N VAL A 37 -3.64 -10.92 22.40
CA VAL A 37 -4.23 -12.14 21.85
C VAL A 37 -5.36 -12.60 22.76
N VAL A 38 -6.52 -12.92 22.20
CA VAL A 38 -7.67 -13.44 22.96
C VAL A 38 -7.91 -14.88 22.56
N ARG A 39 -7.87 -15.79 23.54
CA ARG A 39 -8.35 -17.16 23.36
C ARG A 39 -9.80 -17.24 23.81
N LEU A 40 -10.66 -17.62 22.89
CA LEU A 40 -12.10 -17.75 23.11
C LEU A 40 -12.45 -19.09 23.78
N GLY A 41 -13.70 -19.23 24.22
CA GLY A 41 -14.21 -20.46 24.85
C GLY A 41 -14.20 -21.68 23.93
N ASP A 42 -14.20 -21.46 22.61
CA ASP A 42 -14.08 -22.47 21.55
C ASP A 42 -12.62 -22.82 21.21
N ALA A 43 -11.67 -22.39 22.06
CA ALA A 43 -10.22 -22.50 21.90
C ALA A 43 -9.60 -21.71 20.73
N ARG A 44 -10.40 -20.99 19.93
CA ARG A 44 -9.90 -20.17 18.82
C ARG A 44 -9.09 -18.99 19.35
N LEU A 45 -7.90 -18.78 18.76
CA LEU A 45 -7.05 -17.63 19.03
C LEU A 45 -7.37 -16.50 18.06
N VAL A 46 -7.71 -15.34 18.61
CA VAL A 46 -7.89 -14.09 17.86
C VAL A 46 -6.73 -13.16 18.21
N LYS A 47 -5.88 -12.86 17.22
CA LYS A 47 -4.85 -11.83 17.35
C LYS A 47 -5.50 -10.47 17.23
N VAL A 48 -5.72 -9.79 18.34
CA VAL A 48 -6.40 -8.49 18.37
C VAL A 48 -5.48 -7.39 17.83
N GLY A 49 -4.19 -7.46 18.16
CA GLY A 49 -3.19 -6.52 17.68
C GLY A 49 -2.53 -5.72 18.80
N PHE A 50 -1.76 -4.72 18.39
CA PHE A 50 -0.85 -4.01 19.28
C PHE A 50 -1.53 -2.85 20.01
N LEU A 51 -1.20 -2.70 21.28
CA LEU A 51 -1.56 -1.57 22.12
C LEU A 51 -0.36 -1.10 22.93
N ARG A 52 -0.46 0.12 23.45
CA ARG A 52 0.45 0.66 24.45
C ARG A 52 -0.28 0.77 25.78
N ILE A 53 0.36 0.31 26.85
CA ILE A 53 -0.12 0.44 28.22
C ILE A 53 0.91 1.30 28.97
N GLY A 54 0.47 2.41 29.55
CA GLY A 54 1.30 3.29 30.36
C GLY A 54 0.84 3.31 31.81
N HIS A 55 1.73 3.73 32.71
CA HIS A 55 1.45 3.90 34.14
C HIS A 55 1.83 5.30 34.62
N VAL A 56 1.06 5.89 35.54
CA VAL A 56 1.28 7.27 36.03
C VAL A 56 2.62 7.48 36.74
N SER A 57 3.28 6.42 37.20
CA SER A 57 4.60 6.51 37.86
C SER A 57 5.78 6.60 36.89
N MET A 58 5.58 6.32 35.59
CA MET A 58 6.68 6.29 34.61
C MET A 58 7.23 7.71 34.38
N ARG A 59 8.56 7.83 34.25
CA ARG A 59 9.31 9.09 34.11
C ARG A 59 10.33 8.96 32.98
N SER A 60 10.75 10.09 32.40
CA SER A 60 11.73 10.16 31.30
C SER A 60 13.20 10.09 31.76
N ASP A 61 13.46 9.77 33.03
CA ASP A 61 14.79 9.76 33.65
C ASP A 61 15.54 8.42 33.46
N GLY A 62 14.91 7.43 32.85
CA GLY A 62 15.52 6.16 32.50
C GLY A 62 14.54 5.20 31.80
N PRO A 63 15.02 4.05 31.31
CA PRO A 63 14.17 3.06 30.70
C PRO A 63 13.20 2.47 31.74
N THR A 64 11.90 2.65 31.54
CA THR A 64 10.84 2.05 32.37
C THR A 64 10.00 1.10 31.52
N ARG A 65 9.79 -0.11 32.03
CA ARG A 65 8.97 -1.13 31.36
C ARG A 65 7.65 -1.30 32.08
N THR A 66 6.57 -1.26 31.34
CA THR A 66 5.23 -1.44 31.90
C THR A 66 5.03 -2.87 32.42
N ALA A 67 5.66 -3.85 31.76
CA ALA A 67 5.64 -5.25 32.19
C ALA A 67 6.22 -5.48 33.59
N ASP A 68 7.16 -4.64 34.04
CA ASP A 68 7.76 -4.73 35.39
C ASP A 68 6.81 -4.19 36.49
N ILE A 69 5.82 -3.37 36.11
CA ILE A 69 4.85 -2.73 37.01
C ILE A 69 3.52 -3.50 37.01
N LEU A 70 3.16 -4.14 35.89
CA LEU A 70 1.92 -4.88 35.72
C LEU A 70 1.88 -6.15 36.59
N PRO A 71 0.72 -6.47 37.22
CA PRO A 71 0.49 -7.79 37.76
C PRO A 71 0.58 -8.84 36.65
N ARG A 72 1.19 -10.01 36.95
CA ARG A 72 1.25 -11.14 35.99
C ARG A 72 -0.14 -11.58 35.53
N GLU A 73 -1.13 -11.52 36.41
CA GLU A 73 -2.51 -11.85 36.13
C GLU A 73 -3.46 -10.83 36.76
N PHE A 74 -4.51 -10.43 36.04
CA PHE A 74 -5.51 -9.48 36.54
C PHE A 74 -6.84 -9.61 35.79
N THR A 75 -7.92 -9.04 36.32
CA THR A 75 -9.23 -8.95 35.64
C THR A 75 -9.54 -7.54 35.14
N ALA A 76 -8.99 -6.52 35.78
CA ALA A 76 -8.98 -5.13 35.34
C ALA A 76 -7.74 -4.40 35.89
N LEU A 77 -7.24 -3.42 35.15
CA LEU A 77 -6.14 -2.57 35.57
C LEU A 77 -6.60 -1.51 36.56
N SER A 78 -5.73 -1.14 37.50
CA SER A 78 -5.99 -0.02 38.41
C SER A 78 -6.11 1.29 37.61
N PRO A 79 -6.80 2.33 38.14
CA PRO A 79 -6.94 3.63 37.46
C PRO A 79 -5.62 4.36 37.17
N GLU A 80 -4.50 3.87 37.72
CA GLU A 80 -3.15 4.37 37.49
C GLU A 80 -2.56 3.91 36.15
N PHE A 81 -3.18 2.91 35.52
CA PHE A 81 -2.86 2.48 34.16
C PHE A 81 -3.84 3.04 33.15
N PHE A 82 -3.36 3.24 31.93
CA PHE A 82 -4.14 3.69 30.79
C PHE A 82 -3.58 3.07 29.51
N SER A 83 -4.45 2.71 28.58
CA SER A 83 -4.05 2.08 27.33
C SER A 83 -4.53 2.83 26.09
N LEU A 84 -3.84 2.63 24.97
CA LEU A 84 -4.28 3.08 23.66
C LEU A 84 -3.83 2.09 22.60
N ALA A 85 -4.70 1.73 21.67
CA ALA A 85 -4.33 0.90 20.54
C ALA A 85 -3.30 1.59 19.65
N HIS A 86 -2.40 0.81 19.05
CA HIS A 86 -1.45 1.34 18.07
C HIS A 86 -2.17 1.68 16.75
N GLU A 87 -3.15 0.87 16.35
CA GLU A 87 -3.94 0.98 15.11
C GLU A 87 -5.43 0.81 15.39
N ASP A 88 -6.26 1.30 14.48
CA ASP A 88 -7.71 1.33 14.67
C ASP A 88 -8.40 -0.01 14.35
N ASP A 89 -7.73 -0.92 13.64
CA ASP A 89 -8.16 -2.30 13.38
C ASP A 89 -8.31 -3.12 14.67
N TYR A 90 -7.55 -2.78 15.71
CA TYR A 90 -7.66 -3.29 17.06
C TYR A 90 -9.11 -3.17 17.58
N TYR A 91 -9.73 -2.00 17.40
CA TYR A 91 -11.09 -1.74 17.88
C TYR A 91 -12.15 -2.50 17.09
N GLU A 92 -11.97 -2.64 15.77
CA GLU A 92 -12.84 -3.47 14.93
C GLU A 92 -12.76 -4.94 15.32
N THR A 93 -11.55 -5.45 15.52
CA THR A 93 -11.31 -6.85 15.91
C THR A 93 -11.94 -7.15 17.26
N LEU A 94 -11.82 -6.25 18.25
CA LEU A 94 -12.48 -6.39 19.54
C LEU A 94 -14.00 -6.38 19.44
N ARG A 95 -14.58 -5.54 18.57
CA ARG A 95 -16.03 -5.51 18.34
C ARG A 95 -16.55 -6.76 17.64
N GLY A 96 -15.71 -7.40 16.81
CA GLY A 96 -16.03 -8.66 16.13
C GLY A 96 -15.92 -9.90 17.02
N LEU A 97 -15.44 -9.78 18.26
CA LEU A 97 -15.35 -10.91 19.19
C LEU A 97 -16.76 -11.44 19.53
N PRO A 98 -16.93 -12.77 19.62
CA PRO A 98 -18.19 -13.36 20.05
C PRO A 98 -18.47 -13.02 21.52
N GLY A 99 -19.75 -12.83 21.84
CA GLY A 99 -20.20 -12.36 23.15
C GLY A 99 -20.48 -10.86 23.12
N ALA A 100 -21.75 -10.49 23.20
CA ALA A 100 -22.16 -9.09 23.17
C ALA A 100 -21.45 -8.30 24.28
N GLY A 101 -20.68 -7.29 23.90
CA GLY A 101 -19.95 -6.43 24.84
C GLY A 101 -18.54 -6.90 25.23
N THR A 102 -18.11 -8.11 24.85
CA THR A 102 -16.78 -8.64 25.28
C THR A 102 -15.63 -7.72 24.88
N GLY A 103 -15.61 -7.19 23.66
CA GLY A 103 -14.60 -6.20 23.25
C GLY A 103 -14.62 -4.93 24.09
N ARG A 104 -15.81 -4.43 24.44
CA ARG A 104 -15.98 -3.23 25.28
C ARG A 104 -15.54 -3.48 26.72
N ASP A 105 -15.76 -4.67 27.24
CA ASP A 105 -15.31 -5.09 28.56
C ASP A 105 -13.79 -5.16 28.62
N ILE A 106 -13.14 -5.69 27.57
CA ILE A 106 -11.68 -5.70 27.43
C ILE A 106 -11.13 -4.27 27.44
N LEU A 107 -11.66 -3.37 26.60
CA LEU A 107 -11.26 -1.96 26.56
C LEU A 107 -11.44 -1.27 27.92
N SER A 108 -12.55 -1.57 28.61
CA SER A 108 -12.84 -1.01 29.93
C SER A 108 -11.90 -1.53 31.00
N ALA A 109 -11.55 -2.82 30.95
CA ALA A 109 -10.62 -3.46 31.87
C ALA A 109 -9.17 -2.98 31.67
N LEU A 110 -8.80 -2.56 30.45
CA LEU A 110 -7.47 -2.01 30.14
C LEU A 110 -7.37 -0.48 30.32
N ASN A 111 -8.46 0.18 30.75
CA ASN A 111 -8.54 1.64 30.83
C ASN A 111 -8.20 2.33 29.50
N ASP A 112 -8.78 1.83 28.41
CA ASP A 112 -8.51 2.37 27.07
C ASP A 112 -9.03 3.81 26.93
N VAL A 113 -8.10 4.70 26.57
CA VAL A 113 -8.35 6.14 26.50
C VAL A 113 -9.13 6.55 25.27
N ALA A 114 -9.17 5.74 24.21
CA ALA A 114 -10.07 6.01 23.09
C ALA A 114 -11.52 5.75 23.51
N LEU A 115 -11.80 4.72 24.30
CA LEU A 115 -13.16 4.46 24.80
C LEU A 115 -13.60 5.44 25.90
N ARG A 116 -12.72 5.69 26.89
CA ARG A 116 -13.07 6.42 28.13
C ARG A 116 -12.69 7.90 28.13
N GLY A 117 -11.79 8.31 27.25
CA GLY A 117 -11.10 9.59 27.32
C GLY A 117 -9.97 9.60 28.36
N ALA A 118 -8.86 10.25 28.04
CA ALA A 118 -7.76 10.43 28.99
C ALA A 118 -8.05 11.57 29.98
N PRO A 119 -7.89 11.35 31.30
CA PRO A 119 -7.97 12.42 32.31
C PRO A 119 -6.97 13.55 32.04
N PRO A 120 -7.26 14.82 32.42
CA PRO A 120 -6.37 15.95 32.17
C PRO A 120 -4.95 15.79 32.75
N ALA A 121 -4.82 15.11 33.90
CA ALA A 121 -3.52 14.82 34.51
C ALA A 121 -2.70 13.84 33.66
N THR A 122 -3.32 12.77 33.15
CA THR A 122 -2.69 11.78 32.28
C THR A 122 -2.17 12.41 30.98
N ARG A 123 -2.93 13.35 30.39
CA ARG A 123 -2.53 14.05 29.16
C ARG A 123 -1.23 14.85 29.27
N LYS A 124 -0.82 15.21 30.49
CA LYS A 124 0.41 15.96 30.78
C LYS A 124 1.63 15.07 31.03
N LEU A 125 1.45 13.75 31.11
CA LEU A 125 2.55 12.83 31.39
C LEU A 125 3.41 12.61 30.14
N ASP A 126 4.73 12.56 30.32
CA ASP A 126 5.68 12.27 29.24
C ASP A 126 5.39 10.92 28.58
N VAL A 127 5.09 9.87 29.36
CA VAL A 127 4.75 8.54 28.82
C VAL A 127 3.49 8.59 27.94
N TYR A 128 2.53 9.46 28.27
CA TYR A 128 1.32 9.62 27.47
C TYR A 128 1.63 10.33 26.14
N GLN A 129 2.41 11.41 26.18
CA GLN A 129 2.73 12.23 25.00
C GLN A 129 3.76 11.57 24.08
N LYS A 130 4.85 11.03 24.64
CA LYS A 130 5.99 10.50 23.88
C LYS A 130 5.81 9.05 23.47
N SER A 131 5.02 8.26 24.21
CA SER A 131 4.81 6.84 23.91
C SER A 131 3.38 6.58 23.43
N LEU A 132 2.35 6.76 24.26
CA LEU A 132 0.99 6.38 23.85
C LEU A 132 0.47 7.14 22.62
N LEU A 133 0.56 8.47 22.63
CA LEU A 133 0.15 9.31 21.49
C LEU A 133 1.18 9.37 20.35
N ARG A 134 2.27 8.58 20.39
CA ARG A 134 3.29 8.65 19.34
C ARG A 134 2.67 8.36 17.97
N GLY A 135 2.70 9.36 17.09
CA GLY A 135 2.14 9.29 15.75
C GLY A 135 0.61 9.40 15.68
N ARG A 136 -0.04 9.87 16.76
CA ARG A 136 -1.49 10.10 16.82
C ARG A 136 -1.84 11.53 17.26
N ASP A 137 -2.73 12.17 16.52
CA ASP A 137 -3.34 13.46 16.87
C ASP A 137 -4.72 13.29 17.54
N GLU A 138 -5.35 14.42 17.90
CA GLU A 138 -6.68 14.40 18.55
C GLU A 138 -7.79 13.91 17.60
N ARG A 139 -7.67 14.15 16.29
CA ARG A 139 -8.64 13.69 15.28
C ARG A 139 -8.61 12.17 15.17
N GLN A 140 -7.42 11.58 15.13
CA GLN A 140 -7.21 10.14 15.13
C GLN A 140 -7.73 9.50 16.42
N LEU A 141 -7.57 10.15 17.58
CA LEU A 141 -8.16 9.67 18.83
C LEU A 141 -9.69 9.71 18.81
N ALA A 142 -10.29 10.77 18.25
CA ALA A 142 -11.74 10.86 18.08
C ALA A 142 -12.27 9.78 17.12
N ASN A 143 -11.53 9.48 16.06
CA ASN A 143 -11.85 8.38 15.12
C ASN A 143 -11.77 7.02 15.79
N ALA A 144 -10.71 6.75 16.56
CA ALA A 144 -10.58 5.55 17.37
C ALA A 144 -11.76 5.36 18.33
N ASN A 145 -12.20 6.43 19.02
CA ASN A 145 -13.41 6.40 19.86
C ASN A 145 -14.66 6.00 19.06
N ARG A 146 -14.88 6.60 17.89
CA ARG A 146 -16.04 6.31 17.04
C ARG A 146 -16.02 4.86 16.53
N ILE A 147 -14.84 4.31 16.22
CA ILE A 147 -14.69 2.91 15.81
C ILE A 147 -14.95 1.98 17.00
N ALA A 148 -14.36 2.26 18.15
CA ALA A 148 -14.53 1.50 19.40
C ALA A 148 -16.00 1.45 19.88
N THR A 149 -16.73 2.56 19.70
CA THR A 149 -18.16 2.67 20.04
C THR A 149 -19.10 2.18 18.93
N GLY A 150 -18.56 1.93 17.73
CA GLY A 150 -19.28 1.46 16.57
C GLY A 150 -20.09 2.50 15.81
N LEU A 151 -19.82 3.78 16.05
CA LEU A 151 -20.36 4.89 15.28
C LEU A 151 -19.69 5.04 13.91
N ARG A 152 -18.48 4.52 13.73
CA ARG A 152 -17.71 4.60 12.48
C ARG A 152 -17.13 3.23 12.11
N ALA A 153 -17.17 2.89 10.83
CA ALA A 153 -16.37 1.81 10.25
C ALA A 153 -15.03 2.37 9.78
N ARG A 154 -13.95 1.60 9.89
CA ARG A 154 -12.60 2.03 9.46
C ARG A 154 -12.44 1.95 7.95
N VAL A 155 -13.14 1.00 7.32
CA VAL A 155 -13.09 0.76 5.88
C VAL A 155 -14.52 0.82 5.35
N VAL A 156 -14.76 1.63 4.32
CA VAL A 156 -16.07 1.83 3.71
C VAL A 156 -15.93 2.03 2.22
N PRO A 157 -16.98 1.78 1.42
CA PRO A 157 -16.97 2.17 0.01
C PRO A 157 -16.74 3.67 -0.14
N PHE A 158 -15.85 4.05 -1.04
CA PHE A 158 -15.61 5.44 -1.37
C PHE A 158 -15.35 5.61 -2.87
N ASN A 159 -15.75 6.77 -3.39
CA ASN A 159 -15.44 7.18 -4.74
C ASN A 159 -14.98 8.63 -4.78
N TRP A 160 -14.28 8.99 -5.83
CA TRP A 160 -13.88 10.36 -6.14
C TRP A 160 -13.67 10.47 -7.64
N SER A 161 -13.63 11.70 -8.13
CA SER A 161 -13.32 11.96 -9.52
C SER A 161 -12.28 13.05 -9.68
N TYR A 162 -11.63 13.03 -10.83
CA TYR A 162 -10.69 14.06 -11.25
C TYR A 162 -10.92 14.37 -12.72
N THR A 163 -11.02 15.66 -13.02
CA THR A 163 -11.15 16.16 -14.39
C THR A 163 -9.92 17.01 -14.68
N PRO A 164 -9.01 16.59 -15.58
CA PRO A 164 -7.84 17.38 -15.93
C PRO A 164 -8.25 18.65 -16.67
N ASP A 165 -7.47 19.71 -16.50
CA ASP A 165 -7.60 20.90 -17.36
C ASP A 165 -7.22 20.53 -18.80
N GLN A 166 -8.01 21.00 -19.77
CA GLN A 166 -7.79 20.75 -21.20
C GLN A 166 -8.19 22.00 -22.00
N GLU A 167 -7.36 22.35 -23.00
CA GLU A 167 -7.59 23.49 -23.92
C GLU A 167 -8.19 23.09 -25.29
N GLY A 168 -8.45 21.79 -25.49
CA GLY A 168 -9.03 21.23 -26.71
C GLY A 168 -10.52 21.58 -26.94
N LEU A 169 -11.07 21.13 -28.07
CA LEU A 169 -12.47 21.44 -28.46
C LEU A 169 -13.48 20.58 -27.71
N LEU A 170 -13.10 19.36 -27.31
CA LEU A 170 -13.91 18.47 -26.49
C LEU A 170 -13.85 18.86 -25.00
N PRO A 171 -14.96 18.67 -24.25
CA PRO A 171 -14.93 18.83 -22.80
C PRO A 171 -13.92 17.85 -22.19
N PRO A 172 -13.19 18.26 -21.13
CA PRO A 172 -12.25 17.36 -20.48
C PRO A 172 -12.97 16.15 -19.90
N HIS A 173 -12.34 14.98 -20.02
CA HIS A 173 -12.92 13.73 -19.55
C HIS A 173 -12.85 13.63 -18.01
N GLU A 174 -13.97 13.30 -17.37
CA GLU A 174 -14.00 13.03 -15.93
C GLU A 174 -13.57 11.58 -15.64
N PHE A 175 -12.48 11.42 -14.88
CA PHE A 175 -12.01 10.13 -14.43
C PHE A 175 -12.61 9.81 -13.07
N VAL A 176 -13.41 8.75 -13.00
CA VAL A 176 -14.03 8.29 -11.76
C VAL A 176 -13.25 7.09 -11.20
N PHE A 177 -12.98 7.13 -9.91
CA PHE A 177 -12.27 6.10 -9.16
C PHE A 177 -13.14 5.64 -8.00
N GLU A 178 -13.39 4.33 -7.92
CA GLU A 178 -14.25 3.73 -6.90
C GLU A 178 -13.54 2.54 -6.25
N ALA A 179 -13.66 2.42 -4.93
CA ALA A 179 -13.19 1.27 -4.17
C ALA A 179 -14.35 0.69 -3.35
N VAL A 180 -14.55 -0.62 -3.50
CA VAL A 180 -15.52 -1.43 -2.75
C VAL A 180 -14.76 -2.38 -1.83
N PRO A 181 -14.77 -2.14 -0.51
CA PRO A 181 -14.07 -2.99 0.46
C PRO A 181 -14.54 -4.44 0.41
N GLY A 182 -13.58 -5.36 0.41
CA GLY A 182 -13.85 -6.80 0.39
C GLY A 182 -14.26 -7.35 -0.97
N SER A 183 -14.21 -6.55 -2.05
CA SER A 183 -14.41 -7.07 -3.41
C SER A 183 -13.32 -8.06 -3.80
N VAL A 184 -13.68 -9.06 -4.60
CA VAL A 184 -12.76 -10.05 -5.17
C VAL A 184 -13.01 -10.12 -6.68
N PRO A 185 -12.12 -9.59 -7.53
CA PRO A 185 -10.83 -8.95 -7.20
C PRO A 185 -10.98 -7.60 -6.45
N PRO A 186 -9.93 -7.14 -5.74
CA PRO A 186 -9.92 -5.83 -5.08
C PRO A 186 -10.08 -4.67 -6.09
N THR A 187 -10.71 -3.58 -5.65
CA THR A 187 -11.03 -2.41 -6.49
C THR A 187 -10.32 -1.12 -6.02
N ASN A 188 -9.35 -1.24 -5.12
CA ASN A 188 -8.63 -0.13 -4.52
C ASN A 188 -7.33 0.27 -5.24
N LEU A 189 -7.02 -0.38 -6.38
CA LEU A 189 -5.90 -0.01 -7.26
C LEU A 189 -6.47 0.23 -8.65
N HIS A 190 -6.23 1.42 -9.19
CA HIS A 190 -6.67 1.80 -10.52
C HIS A 190 -5.47 2.00 -11.44
N ALA A 191 -5.56 1.50 -12.67
CA ALA A 191 -4.50 1.62 -13.67
C ALA A 191 -4.87 2.68 -14.72
N LEU A 192 -3.96 3.62 -14.96
CA LEU A 192 -3.97 4.51 -16.12
C LEU A 192 -3.00 3.93 -17.15
N ILE A 193 -3.51 3.49 -18.30
CA ILE A 193 -2.69 2.94 -19.38
C ILE A 193 -2.91 3.70 -20.68
N GLY A 194 -1.89 3.74 -21.51
CA GLY A 194 -1.96 4.36 -22.83
C GLY A 194 -0.57 4.62 -23.38
N ARG A 195 -0.50 5.10 -24.62
CA ARG A 195 0.74 5.33 -25.37
C ARG A 195 1.74 6.24 -24.63
N ASN A 196 3.03 6.16 -25.00
CA ASN A 196 4.03 7.10 -24.50
C ASN A 196 3.62 8.53 -24.91
N GLY A 197 3.74 9.48 -23.99
CA GLY A 197 3.40 10.89 -24.25
C GLY A 197 1.90 11.22 -24.21
N VAL A 198 1.01 10.27 -23.86
CA VAL A 198 -0.43 10.56 -23.70
C VAL A 198 -0.74 11.49 -22.52
N GLY A 199 0.19 11.62 -21.58
CA GLY A 199 0.09 12.51 -20.41
C GLY A 199 -0.27 11.80 -19.09
N LYS A 200 0.03 10.50 -18.94
CA LYS A 200 -0.19 9.76 -17.68
C LYS A 200 0.52 10.41 -16.49
N SER A 201 1.82 10.66 -16.61
CA SER A 201 2.61 11.34 -15.57
C SER A 201 2.08 12.74 -15.28
N THR A 202 1.66 13.50 -16.30
CA THR A 202 1.02 14.82 -16.13
C THR A 202 -0.29 14.72 -15.35
N MET A 203 -1.09 13.68 -15.62
CA MET A 203 -2.32 13.40 -14.89
C MET A 203 -2.04 13.07 -13.43
N LEU A 204 -1.03 12.24 -13.13
CA LEU A 204 -0.61 11.96 -11.75
C LEU A 204 -0.16 13.23 -11.03
N HIS A 205 0.59 14.13 -11.69
CA HIS A 205 0.97 15.42 -11.12
C HIS A 205 -0.25 16.28 -10.75
N GLY A 206 -1.21 16.40 -11.67
CA GLY A 206 -2.43 17.16 -11.42
C GLY A 206 -3.27 16.58 -10.28
N ILE A 207 -3.37 15.24 -10.19
CA ILE A 207 -4.03 14.56 -9.07
C ILE A 207 -3.27 14.83 -7.77
N ALA A 208 -1.94 14.75 -7.75
CA ALA A 208 -1.13 15.03 -6.56
C ALA A 208 -1.32 16.47 -6.07
N GLU A 209 -1.29 17.45 -6.97
CA GLU A 209 -1.54 18.86 -6.68
C GLU A 209 -2.96 19.10 -6.13
N ALA A 210 -3.97 18.48 -6.73
CA ALA A 210 -5.35 18.59 -6.27
C ALA A 210 -5.56 17.92 -4.91
N ALA A 211 -4.99 16.74 -4.69
CA ALA A 211 -5.06 16.00 -3.44
C ALA A 211 -4.37 16.77 -2.31
N ALA A 212 -3.13 17.23 -2.53
CA ALA A 212 -2.36 18.00 -1.55
C ALA A 212 -3.06 19.31 -1.17
N ALA A 213 -3.71 19.96 -2.13
CA ALA A 213 -4.49 21.18 -1.91
C ALA A 213 -5.89 20.93 -1.31
N GLY A 214 -6.28 19.67 -1.04
CA GLY A 214 -7.60 19.33 -0.51
C GLY A 214 -8.76 19.60 -1.49
N ARG A 215 -8.47 19.67 -2.79
CA ARG A 215 -9.45 19.95 -3.87
C ARG A 215 -10.20 18.72 -4.37
N ILE A 216 -9.80 17.52 -3.94
CA ILE A 216 -10.50 16.27 -4.30
C ILE A 216 -11.54 15.96 -3.23
N SER A 217 -12.81 15.99 -3.64
CA SER A 217 -13.92 15.57 -2.79
C SER A 217 -14.10 14.05 -2.89
N VAL A 218 -13.95 13.37 -1.76
CA VAL A 218 -14.22 11.93 -1.63
C VAL A 218 -15.66 11.74 -1.16
N GLN A 219 -16.46 11.00 -1.90
CA GLN A 219 -17.81 10.64 -1.49
C GLN A 219 -17.76 9.30 -0.75
N SER A 220 -18.28 9.30 0.49
CA SER A 220 -18.42 8.11 1.31
C SER A 220 -19.86 7.95 1.77
N GLN A 221 -20.32 6.70 1.88
CA GLN A 221 -21.67 6.41 2.36
C GLN A 221 -21.84 6.62 3.88
N SER A 222 -20.78 6.95 4.61
CA SER A 222 -20.81 7.08 6.07
C SER A 222 -20.83 8.54 6.54
N ARG A 223 -21.80 8.88 7.40
CA ARG A 223 -22.04 10.23 7.95
C ARG A 223 -20.91 10.76 8.84
N TYR A 224 -20.01 9.89 9.28
CA TYR A 224 -18.91 10.22 10.19
C TYR A 224 -17.56 10.30 9.48
N GLU A 225 -17.58 10.41 8.16
CA GLU A 225 -16.38 10.46 7.34
C GLU A 225 -16.14 11.85 6.77
N ASP A 226 -14.89 12.30 6.86
CA ASP A 226 -14.45 13.48 6.14
C ASP A 226 -14.39 13.16 4.63
N ASN A 227 -14.97 14.02 3.80
CA ASN A 227 -15.03 13.85 2.35
C ASN A 227 -13.69 14.21 1.66
N SER A 228 -12.56 13.83 2.25
CA SER A 228 -11.23 14.13 1.73
C SER A 228 -10.24 13.01 2.02
N PHE A 229 -9.18 12.96 1.23
CA PHE A 229 -7.98 12.21 1.60
C PHE A 229 -7.29 12.86 2.80
N THR A 230 -6.61 12.07 3.62
CA THR A 230 -5.81 12.56 4.75
C THR A 230 -4.36 12.83 4.34
N GLY A 231 -3.92 12.18 3.26
CA GLY A 231 -2.59 12.32 2.71
C GLY A 231 -2.48 11.81 1.28
N CYS A 232 -1.41 12.23 0.62
CA CYS A 232 -1.05 11.81 -0.73
C CYS A 232 0.41 11.34 -0.74
N VAL A 233 0.67 10.16 -1.29
CA VAL A 233 2.02 9.61 -1.44
C VAL A 233 2.29 9.44 -2.93
N VAL A 234 3.37 9.99 -3.41
CA VAL A 234 3.81 9.83 -4.79
C VAL A 234 5.03 8.92 -4.83
N VAL A 235 4.99 7.95 -5.73
CA VAL A 235 6.06 7.00 -5.98
C VAL A 235 6.50 7.13 -7.43
N SER A 236 7.77 7.48 -7.65
CA SER A 236 8.34 7.55 -9.00
C SER A 236 9.84 7.25 -8.94
N PHE A 237 10.27 6.32 -9.79
CA PHE A 237 11.69 5.99 -9.95
C PHE A 237 12.24 6.35 -11.33
N SER A 238 11.55 7.22 -12.07
CA SER A 238 12.04 7.73 -13.35
C SER A 238 12.93 8.97 -13.14
N PRO A 239 14.13 9.02 -13.73
CA PRO A 239 14.99 10.20 -13.65
C PRO A 239 14.46 11.38 -14.49
N PHE A 240 13.53 11.12 -15.42
CA PHE A 240 12.96 12.11 -16.33
C PHE A 240 11.72 12.80 -15.78
N ASP A 241 11.22 12.34 -14.63
CA ASP A 241 10.01 12.88 -14.05
C ASP A 241 10.22 14.29 -13.51
N ARG A 242 9.17 15.09 -13.64
CA ARG A 242 9.11 16.44 -13.10
C ARG A 242 9.10 16.36 -11.56
N PRO A 243 9.79 17.26 -10.85
CA PRO A 243 9.70 17.30 -9.40
C PRO A 243 8.30 17.65 -8.89
N TYR A 244 7.87 16.99 -7.81
CA TYR A 244 6.65 17.31 -7.09
C TYR A 244 6.95 18.36 -6.00
N ASP A 245 6.86 19.65 -6.32
CA ASP A 245 7.05 20.74 -5.34
C ASP A 245 5.72 21.10 -4.65
N LEU A 246 5.27 20.22 -3.75
CA LEU A 246 3.99 20.37 -3.04
C LEU A 246 4.14 20.76 -1.57
N SER A 247 5.39 20.78 -1.07
CA SER A 247 5.71 21.01 0.34
C SER A 247 5.21 22.35 0.90
N ARG A 248 5.04 23.37 0.04
CA ARG A 248 4.64 24.73 0.43
C ARG A 248 3.14 25.00 0.33
N THR A 249 2.40 24.19 -0.42
CA THR A 249 0.97 24.38 -0.72
C THR A 249 0.08 23.27 -0.17
N ALA A 250 0.67 22.19 0.35
CA ALA A 250 -0.05 21.06 0.89
C ALA A 250 -0.81 21.43 2.19
N THR A 251 -2.11 21.16 2.18
CA THR A 251 -3.01 21.22 3.34
C THR A 251 -3.14 19.86 4.04
N THR A 252 -2.82 18.78 3.33
CA THR A 252 -2.79 17.39 3.81
C THR A 252 -1.35 16.88 3.86
N SER A 253 -1.09 15.73 4.49
CA SER A 253 0.25 15.15 4.46
C SER A 253 0.65 14.78 3.03
N PHE A 254 1.90 15.03 2.67
CA PHE A 254 2.44 14.70 1.36
C PHE A 254 3.82 14.06 1.51
N ASP A 255 4.01 12.91 0.88
CA ASP A 255 5.28 12.20 0.86
C ASP A 255 5.67 11.83 -0.57
N TYR A 256 6.96 11.96 -0.88
CA TYR A 256 7.54 11.50 -2.14
C TYR A 256 8.53 10.35 -1.88
N ILE A 257 8.39 9.27 -2.64
CA ILE A 257 9.24 8.09 -2.62
C ILE A 257 9.83 7.92 -4.01
N GLY A 258 11.15 8.10 -4.16
CA GLY A 258 11.75 8.06 -5.49
C GLY A 258 13.22 8.42 -5.56
N LEU A 259 13.70 8.61 -6.81
CA LEU A 259 15.10 8.89 -7.11
C LEU A 259 15.53 10.32 -6.75
N ARG A 260 14.59 11.27 -6.66
CA ARG A 260 14.90 12.69 -6.41
C ARG A 260 14.83 13.04 -4.93
N HIS A 261 15.58 14.06 -4.54
CA HIS A 261 15.35 14.73 -3.26
C HIS A 261 14.01 15.47 -3.29
N PRO A 262 13.31 15.62 -2.15
CA PRO A 262 12.06 16.37 -2.07
C PRO A 262 12.16 17.83 -2.53
N ASP A 263 13.37 18.42 -2.50
CA ASP A 263 13.66 19.76 -3.02
C ASP A 263 13.82 19.81 -4.56
N GLY A 264 13.71 18.66 -5.23
CA GLY A 264 13.58 18.52 -6.68
C GLY A 264 14.85 18.71 -7.50
N LEU A 265 15.97 19.13 -6.89
CA LEU A 265 17.13 19.64 -7.64
C LEU A 265 18.14 18.55 -8.02
N ARG A 266 18.24 17.46 -7.26
CA ARG A 266 19.23 16.40 -7.53
C ARG A 266 18.69 14.99 -7.33
N LEU A 267 19.37 14.05 -7.98
CA LEU A 267 19.19 12.62 -7.74
C LEU A 267 19.86 12.22 -6.41
N LYS A 268 19.25 11.24 -5.75
CA LYS A 268 19.80 10.56 -4.58
C LYS A 268 20.93 9.62 -5.00
N THR A 269 21.91 9.48 -4.13
CA THR A 269 22.98 8.49 -4.25
C THR A 269 22.55 7.15 -3.66
N GLU A 270 23.24 6.06 -3.99
CA GLU A 270 22.99 4.74 -3.39
C GLU A 270 23.08 4.76 -1.86
N ALA A 271 24.02 5.53 -1.30
CA ALA A 271 24.17 5.70 0.14
C ALA A 271 22.94 6.36 0.78
N GLU A 272 22.30 7.31 0.09
CA GLU A 272 21.08 7.98 0.55
C GLU A 272 19.86 7.07 0.45
N TRP A 273 19.76 6.23 -0.60
CA TRP A 273 18.69 5.21 -0.66
C TRP A 273 18.82 4.18 0.45
N ARG A 274 20.06 3.76 0.75
CA ARG A 274 20.32 2.88 1.89
C ARG A 274 19.90 3.54 3.19
N GLU A 275 20.24 4.81 3.39
CA GLU A 275 19.87 5.56 4.59
C GLU A 275 18.34 5.72 4.71
N ASP A 276 17.67 6.08 3.61
CA ASP A 276 16.20 6.11 3.53
C ASP A 276 15.61 4.76 3.93
N PHE A 277 16.11 3.65 3.36
CA PHE A 277 15.64 2.31 3.68
C PHE A 277 15.83 1.97 5.17
N VAL A 278 17.02 2.18 5.71
CA VAL A 278 17.35 1.84 7.10
C VAL A 278 16.51 2.66 8.07
N HIS A 279 16.35 3.96 7.83
CA HIS A 279 15.51 4.84 8.64
C HIS A 279 14.04 4.39 8.59
N SER A 280 13.54 4.11 7.39
CA SER A 280 12.15 3.71 7.17
C SER A 280 11.87 2.35 7.80
N PHE A 281 12.80 1.40 7.67
CA PHE A 281 12.68 0.09 8.27
C PHE A 281 12.73 0.15 9.81
N ALA A 282 13.50 1.08 10.39
CA ALA A 282 13.52 1.30 11.83
C ALA A 282 12.12 1.64 12.39
N THR A 283 11.34 2.36 11.60
CA THR A 283 9.94 2.72 11.89
C THR A 283 8.97 1.60 11.50
N ALA A 284 9.19 0.96 10.34
CA ALA A 284 8.32 -0.06 9.78
C ALA A 284 8.36 -1.37 10.56
N ARG A 285 9.47 -1.72 11.23
CA ARG A 285 9.59 -2.98 12.01
C ARG A 285 8.74 -3.04 13.28
N ILE A 286 8.10 -1.93 13.67
CA ILE A 286 7.46 -1.77 14.98
C ILE A 286 5.99 -2.18 14.94
N GLY A 287 5.58 -3.06 15.86
CA GLY A 287 4.16 -3.37 16.11
C GLY A 287 3.38 -3.79 14.87
N SER A 288 2.25 -3.11 14.62
CA SER A 288 1.34 -3.36 13.49
C SER A 288 2.00 -3.11 12.12
N ARG A 289 2.88 -2.11 12.01
CA ARG A 289 3.67 -1.87 10.79
C ARG A 289 4.57 -3.07 10.50
N GLY A 290 5.21 -3.64 11.53
CA GLY A 290 6.11 -4.77 11.37
C GLY A 290 5.40 -6.04 10.92
N ARG A 291 4.13 -6.22 11.33
CA ARG A 291 3.26 -7.29 10.84
C ARG A 291 2.94 -7.11 9.35
N ARG A 292 2.44 -5.93 8.97
CA ARG A 292 2.12 -5.60 7.57
C ARG A 292 3.34 -5.68 6.65
N TRP A 293 4.51 -5.28 7.15
CA TRP A 293 5.76 -5.40 6.41
C TRP A 293 6.08 -6.86 6.11
N ARG A 294 5.97 -7.75 7.09
CA ARG A 294 6.18 -9.19 6.85
C ARG A 294 5.17 -9.76 5.86
N GLU A 295 3.89 -9.42 5.98
CA GLU A 295 2.85 -9.86 5.04
C GLU A 295 3.12 -9.38 3.61
N ALA A 296 3.57 -8.13 3.44
CA ALA A 296 3.95 -7.59 2.14
C ALA A 296 5.21 -8.29 1.58
N ILE A 297 6.22 -8.55 2.42
CA ILE A 297 7.42 -9.28 2.01
C ILE A 297 7.10 -10.74 1.68
N GLU A 298 6.23 -11.41 2.42
CA GLU A 298 5.76 -12.77 2.13
C GLU A 298 5.06 -12.84 0.76
N THR A 299 4.28 -11.81 0.42
CA THR A 299 3.64 -11.68 -0.90
C THR A 299 4.67 -11.50 -2.02
N LEU A 300 5.71 -10.69 -1.78
CA LEU A 300 6.81 -10.46 -2.74
C LEU A 300 7.76 -11.67 -2.87
N ASN A 301 7.94 -12.42 -1.80
CA ASN A 301 8.88 -13.53 -1.70
C ASN A 301 8.24 -14.88 -2.08
N TYR A 302 7.30 -14.87 -3.04
CA TYR A 302 6.63 -16.09 -3.52
C TYR A 302 7.64 -17.20 -3.84
N ASN A 303 7.27 -18.47 -3.62
CA ASN A 303 8.15 -19.65 -3.57
C ASN A 303 9.20 -19.84 -4.70
N ALA A 304 9.12 -19.10 -5.80
CA ALA A 304 10.05 -19.15 -6.92
C ALA A 304 10.90 -17.88 -7.12
N SER A 305 10.71 -16.82 -6.32
CA SER A 305 11.36 -15.52 -6.53
C SER A 305 12.74 -15.43 -5.89
N GLY A 306 12.96 -16.09 -4.75
CA GLY A 306 14.19 -15.95 -3.97
C GLY A 306 14.49 -14.48 -3.58
N PHE A 307 13.46 -13.63 -3.50
CA PHE A 307 13.59 -12.18 -3.37
C PHE A 307 14.40 -11.78 -2.14
N LEU A 308 14.11 -12.40 -0.97
CA LEU A 308 14.77 -12.12 0.31
C LEU A 308 15.11 -13.37 1.12
N ASP A 309 14.95 -14.57 0.58
CA ASP A 309 15.11 -15.83 1.33
C ASP A 309 16.41 -15.91 2.15
N ASP A 310 17.55 -15.58 1.53
CA ASP A 310 18.86 -15.60 2.18
C ASP A 310 19.03 -14.50 3.26
N HIS A 311 18.21 -13.45 3.20
CA HIS A 311 18.24 -12.30 4.11
C HIS A 311 17.20 -12.38 5.23
N MET A 312 16.16 -13.20 5.09
CA MET A 312 15.08 -13.32 6.09
C MET A 312 15.59 -13.64 7.50
N PRO A 313 16.59 -14.51 7.72
CA PRO A 313 17.14 -14.73 9.06
C PRO A 313 17.72 -13.45 9.70
N VAL A 314 18.44 -12.65 8.90
CA VAL A 314 19.03 -11.37 9.36
C VAL A 314 17.92 -10.36 9.63
N ILE A 315 16.98 -10.20 8.70
CA ILE A 315 15.83 -9.29 8.83
C ILE A 315 15.04 -9.62 10.11
N ASN A 316 14.71 -10.89 10.34
CA ASN A 316 13.98 -11.34 11.53
C ASN A 316 14.74 -11.02 12.83
N ALA A 317 16.06 -11.21 12.85
CA ALA A 317 16.89 -10.79 13.98
C ALA A 317 16.88 -9.27 14.18
N MET A 318 16.90 -8.50 13.07
CA MET A 318 16.90 -7.04 13.09
C MET A 318 15.54 -6.41 13.40
N MET A 319 14.43 -7.16 13.37
CA MET A 319 13.12 -6.64 13.80
C MET A 319 13.14 -6.13 15.26
N ARG A 320 14.05 -6.64 16.09
CA ARG A 320 14.13 -6.33 17.53
C ARG A 320 15.47 -5.88 18.04
N GLU A 321 16.41 -5.65 17.13
CA GLU A 321 17.72 -5.15 17.51
C GLU A 321 17.59 -3.74 18.11
N GLY A 322 17.87 -3.63 19.40
CA GLY A 322 17.83 -2.36 20.13
C GLY A 322 19.09 -1.51 19.95
N ARG A 323 20.21 -2.11 19.52
CA ARG A 323 21.47 -1.38 19.29
C ARG A 323 21.46 -0.76 17.90
N THR A 324 21.24 0.56 17.85
CA THR A 324 21.21 1.37 16.62
C THR A 324 22.35 1.05 15.66
N ARG A 325 23.61 1.05 16.14
CA ARG A 325 24.78 0.80 15.29
C ARG A 325 24.80 -0.59 14.66
N THR A 326 24.34 -1.63 15.38
CA THR A 326 24.27 -3.00 14.84
C THR A 326 23.16 -3.10 13.81
N PHE A 327 21.99 -2.53 14.14
CA PHE A 327 20.83 -2.48 13.26
C PHE A 327 21.16 -1.78 11.93
N GLU A 328 21.68 -0.55 11.98
CA GLU A 328 22.01 0.24 10.79
C GLU A 328 23.00 -0.49 9.88
N LYS A 329 24.05 -1.07 10.49
CA LYS A 329 25.06 -1.83 9.75
C LYS A 329 24.46 -3.05 9.04
N ARG A 330 23.73 -3.90 9.77
CA ARG A 330 23.19 -5.16 9.21
C ARG A 330 22.11 -4.91 8.16
N MET A 331 21.24 -3.95 8.38
CA MET A 331 20.19 -3.62 7.41
C MET A 331 20.77 -2.92 6.18
N GLY A 332 21.82 -2.10 6.36
CA GLY A 332 22.60 -1.56 5.24
C GLY A 332 23.26 -2.65 4.40
N GLU A 333 23.90 -3.64 5.04
CA GLU A 333 24.49 -4.81 4.35
C GLU A 333 23.45 -5.61 3.55
N VAL A 334 22.25 -5.81 4.10
CA VAL A 334 21.14 -6.46 3.38
C VAL A 334 20.78 -5.64 2.13
N PHE A 335 20.54 -4.35 2.28
CA PHE A 335 20.13 -3.49 1.17
C PHE A 335 21.19 -3.42 0.05
N ASP A 336 22.46 -3.26 0.42
CA ASP A 336 23.59 -3.17 -0.51
C ASP A 336 23.84 -4.48 -1.29
N SER A 337 23.31 -5.61 -0.81
CA SER A 337 23.45 -6.92 -1.47
C SER A 337 22.37 -7.25 -2.50
N LEU A 338 21.31 -6.44 -2.58
CA LEU A 338 20.18 -6.67 -3.48
C LEU A 338 20.46 -6.20 -4.91
N SER A 339 19.76 -6.79 -5.88
CA SER A 339 19.68 -6.22 -7.23
C SER A 339 18.97 -4.86 -7.19
N SER A 340 19.22 -3.99 -8.17
CA SER A 340 18.58 -2.66 -8.24
C SER A 340 17.04 -2.75 -8.22
N GLY A 341 16.46 -3.69 -8.97
CA GLY A 341 15.02 -3.93 -8.97
C GLY A 341 14.50 -4.38 -7.60
N HIS A 342 15.23 -5.26 -6.90
CA HIS A 342 14.84 -5.72 -5.56
C HIS A 342 14.98 -4.62 -4.52
N ALA A 343 16.05 -3.84 -4.57
CA ALA A 343 16.28 -2.70 -3.69
C ALA A 343 15.18 -1.65 -3.82
N VAL A 344 14.77 -1.32 -5.06
CA VAL A 344 13.68 -0.37 -5.33
C VAL A 344 12.35 -0.88 -4.76
N VAL A 345 11.99 -2.14 -4.98
CA VAL A 345 10.75 -2.72 -4.43
C VAL A 345 10.77 -2.74 -2.91
N LEU A 346 11.89 -3.17 -2.31
CA LEU A 346 12.03 -3.21 -0.86
C LEU A 346 11.94 -1.82 -0.24
N LEU A 347 12.62 -0.84 -0.82
CA LEU A 347 12.54 0.56 -0.39
C LEU A 347 11.11 1.09 -0.53
N MET A 348 10.47 0.88 -1.68
CA MET A 348 9.12 1.34 -1.97
C MET A 348 8.11 0.80 -0.94
N VAL A 349 8.08 -0.52 -0.73
CA VAL A 349 7.14 -1.14 0.23
C VAL A 349 7.44 -0.71 1.65
N THR A 350 8.72 -0.64 2.03
CA THR A 350 9.11 -0.21 3.39
C THR A 350 8.69 1.23 3.66
N ARG A 351 8.93 2.14 2.69
CA ARG A 351 8.50 3.55 2.78
C ARG A 351 6.99 3.68 2.81
N LEU A 352 6.25 2.96 1.95
CA LEU A 352 4.80 2.98 1.96
C LEU A 352 4.24 2.53 3.31
N ILE A 353 4.82 1.50 3.95
CA ILE A 353 4.37 1.06 5.28
C ILE A 353 4.64 2.11 6.37
N GLU A 354 5.69 2.89 6.22
CA GLU A 354 6.01 4.00 7.12
C GLU A 354 5.01 5.15 7.00
N VAL A 355 4.71 5.59 5.77
CA VAL A 355 3.99 6.85 5.51
C VAL A 355 2.50 6.70 5.22
N VAL A 356 2.05 5.52 4.76
CA VAL A 356 0.62 5.30 4.44
C VAL A 356 -0.19 5.19 5.72
N GLY A 357 -1.06 6.19 5.89
CA GLY A 357 -2.06 6.27 6.96
C GLY A 357 -3.45 5.83 6.48
N GLU A 358 -4.47 6.19 7.26
CA GLU A 358 -5.88 5.96 6.89
C GLU A 358 -6.30 6.92 5.78
N ARG A 359 -6.95 6.46 4.70
CA ARG A 359 -7.38 7.26 3.53
C ARG A 359 -6.25 8.06 2.87
N THR A 360 -5.16 7.37 2.62
CA THR A 360 -4.08 7.88 1.78
C THR A 360 -4.33 7.55 0.31
N LEU A 361 -4.12 8.54 -0.56
CA LEU A 361 -4.04 8.33 -2.01
C LEU A 361 -2.57 8.05 -2.38
N VAL A 362 -2.30 6.93 -3.04
CA VAL A 362 -0.97 6.58 -3.53
C VAL A 362 -0.94 6.72 -5.05
N LEU A 363 -0.01 7.48 -5.58
CA LEU A 363 0.18 7.69 -7.01
C LEU A 363 1.51 7.04 -7.40
N ILE A 364 1.50 6.14 -8.37
CA ILE A 364 2.69 5.39 -8.77
C ILE A 364 2.91 5.58 -10.25
N ASP A 365 4.08 6.08 -10.62
CA ASP A 365 4.47 6.27 -12.03
C ASP A 365 5.47 5.17 -12.45
N GLU A 366 5.11 4.44 -13.51
CA GLU A 366 5.89 3.38 -14.15
C GLU A 366 6.57 2.41 -13.15
N PRO A 367 5.80 1.65 -12.32
CA PRO A 367 6.40 0.68 -11.41
C PRO A 367 7.20 -0.43 -12.13
N GLU A 368 6.99 -0.63 -13.42
CA GLU A 368 7.62 -1.68 -14.23
C GLU A 368 9.08 -1.40 -14.67
N THR A 369 9.59 -0.17 -14.61
CA THR A 369 10.83 0.27 -15.31
C THR A 369 12.08 -0.59 -15.01
N HIS A 370 12.09 -1.34 -13.89
CA HIS A 370 13.17 -2.27 -13.53
C HIS A 370 12.69 -3.62 -12.98
N LEU A 371 11.43 -3.99 -13.20
CA LEU A 371 10.83 -5.18 -12.61
C LEU A 371 10.48 -6.23 -13.67
N HIS A 372 10.85 -7.48 -13.40
CA HIS A 372 10.36 -8.60 -14.19
C HIS A 372 8.86 -8.83 -13.91
N PRO A 373 8.07 -9.31 -14.90
CA PRO A 373 6.61 -9.41 -14.80
C PRO A 373 6.09 -10.07 -13.51
N PRO A 374 6.65 -11.21 -13.03
CA PRO A 374 6.14 -11.83 -11.81
C PRO A 374 6.31 -10.97 -10.55
N LEU A 375 7.40 -10.20 -10.46
CA LEU A 375 7.64 -9.32 -9.33
C LEU A 375 6.72 -8.09 -9.37
N LEU A 376 6.41 -7.59 -10.58
CA LEU A 376 5.44 -6.51 -10.77
C LEU A 376 4.02 -6.94 -10.37
N ALA A 377 3.61 -8.16 -10.72
CA ALA A 377 2.33 -8.72 -10.28
C ALA A 377 2.27 -8.84 -8.75
N ALA A 378 3.32 -9.42 -8.14
CA ALA A 378 3.43 -9.53 -6.69
C ALA A 378 3.43 -8.16 -5.98
N LEU A 379 4.10 -7.15 -6.55
CA LEU A 379 4.09 -5.78 -6.05
C LEU A 379 2.68 -5.19 -6.13
N THR A 380 1.98 -5.34 -7.26
CA THR A 380 0.60 -4.84 -7.44
C THR A 380 -0.33 -5.43 -6.39
N ARG A 381 -0.21 -6.74 -6.13
CA ARG A 381 -0.94 -7.43 -5.08
C ARG A 381 -0.61 -6.90 -3.68
N ALA A 382 0.68 -6.80 -3.34
CA ALA A 382 1.12 -6.30 -2.03
C ALA A 382 0.65 -4.87 -1.77
N LEU A 383 0.65 -4.00 -2.79
CA LEU A 383 0.14 -2.64 -2.73
C LEU A 383 -1.38 -2.61 -2.46
N SER A 384 -2.16 -3.43 -3.19
CA SER A 384 -3.60 -3.54 -2.99
C SER A 384 -3.94 -4.02 -1.58
N ASP A 385 -3.24 -5.04 -1.07
CA ASP A 385 -3.46 -5.56 0.28
C ASP A 385 -3.09 -4.53 1.37
N LEU A 386 -1.95 -3.83 1.21
CA LEU A 386 -1.51 -2.76 2.11
C LEU A 386 -2.56 -1.63 2.24
N LEU A 387 -3.15 -1.21 1.12
CA LEU A 387 -4.10 -0.10 1.06
C LEU A 387 -5.52 -0.49 1.48
N SER A 388 -5.92 -1.75 1.24
CA SER A 388 -7.25 -2.26 1.62
C SER A 388 -7.47 -2.15 3.12
N HIS A 389 -6.42 -2.42 3.90
CA HIS A 389 -6.45 -2.27 5.36
C HIS A 389 -6.33 -0.82 5.83
N ARG A 390 -6.44 0.19 4.98
CA ARG A 390 -6.35 1.61 5.37
C ARG A 390 -7.44 2.47 4.75
N ASN A 391 -8.39 1.89 4.04
CA ASN A 391 -9.32 2.64 3.21
C ASN A 391 -8.57 3.58 2.23
N GLY A 392 -7.38 3.16 1.79
CA GLY A 392 -6.53 3.88 0.85
C GLY A 392 -6.76 3.39 -0.58
N MET A 393 -6.31 4.18 -1.55
CA MET A 393 -6.40 3.85 -2.97
C MET A 393 -5.08 4.13 -3.67
N ALA A 394 -4.73 3.30 -4.65
CA ALA A 394 -3.64 3.56 -5.57
C ALA A 394 -4.16 3.94 -6.96
N VAL A 395 -3.49 4.91 -7.61
CA VAL A 395 -3.59 5.16 -9.05
C VAL A 395 -2.21 4.95 -9.66
N VAL A 396 -2.11 3.99 -10.56
CA VAL A 396 -0.86 3.54 -11.17
C VAL A 396 -0.84 3.96 -12.64
N ALA A 397 0.06 4.85 -13.02
CA ALA A 397 0.38 5.08 -14.42
C ALA A 397 1.34 3.98 -14.90
N THR A 398 0.95 3.29 -15.96
CA THR A 398 1.72 2.15 -16.46
C THR A 398 1.60 2.00 -17.97
N HIS A 399 2.59 1.34 -18.53
CA HIS A 399 2.67 0.79 -19.87
C HIS A 399 2.59 -0.74 -19.90
N SER A 400 2.61 -1.37 -18.72
CA SER A 400 2.68 -2.81 -18.58
C SER A 400 1.28 -3.43 -18.49
N PRO A 401 0.89 -4.28 -19.46
CA PRO A 401 -0.37 -5.03 -19.38
C PRO A 401 -0.42 -6.00 -18.20
N VAL A 402 0.74 -6.31 -17.57
CA VAL A 402 0.81 -7.13 -16.36
C VAL A 402 0.08 -6.46 -15.19
N VAL A 403 0.09 -5.13 -15.11
CA VAL A 403 -0.68 -4.42 -14.06
C VAL A 403 -2.18 -4.57 -14.30
N LEU A 404 -2.62 -4.54 -15.56
CA LEU A 404 -4.03 -4.76 -15.94
C LEU A 404 -4.50 -6.16 -15.57
N GLN A 405 -3.62 -7.16 -15.69
CA GLN A 405 -3.91 -8.54 -15.32
C GLN A 405 -4.26 -8.70 -13.83
N GLU A 406 -3.85 -7.75 -12.98
CA GLU A 406 -4.04 -7.79 -11.52
C GLU A 406 -5.22 -6.94 -11.02
N VAL A 407 -5.94 -6.25 -11.91
CA VAL A 407 -7.10 -5.40 -11.55
C VAL A 407 -8.31 -5.69 -12.43
N PRO A 408 -9.55 -5.47 -11.95
CA PRO A 408 -10.74 -5.59 -12.79
C PRO A 408 -10.83 -4.44 -13.81
N ALA A 409 -11.52 -4.65 -14.92
CA ALA A 409 -11.67 -3.67 -16.00
C ALA A 409 -12.31 -2.35 -15.53
N SER A 410 -13.18 -2.42 -14.50
CA SER A 410 -13.76 -1.25 -13.83
C SER A 410 -12.72 -0.34 -13.16
N CYS A 411 -11.49 -0.82 -12.96
CA CYS A 411 -10.37 -0.10 -12.37
C CYS A 411 -9.32 0.34 -13.41
N VAL A 412 -9.56 0.12 -14.71
CA VAL A 412 -8.61 0.47 -15.77
C VAL A 412 -9.13 1.65 -16.58
N TRP A 413 -8.30 2.64 -16.84
CA TRP A 413 -8.58 3.74 -17.76
C TRP A 413 -7.56 3.72 -18.91
N MET A 414 -8.06 3.56 -20.13
CA MET A 414 -7.26 3.61 -21.35
C MET A 414 -7.29 5.02 -21.93
N MET A 415 -6.16 5.71 -21.81
CA MET A 415 -5.96 7.09 -22.23
C MET A 415 -5.50 7.16 -23.67
N ASN A 416 -6.10 8.08 -24.43
CA ASN A 416 -5.73 8.42 -25.80
C ASN A 416 -5.63 9.93 -25.99
N ARG A 417 -4.63 10.38 -26.75
CA ARG A 417 -4.40 11.80 -27.02
C ARG A 417 -4.37 12.06 -28.52
N HIS A 418 -5.17 13.02 -28.96
CA HIS A 418 -5.19 13.51 -30.33
C HIS A 418 -4.97 15.03 -30.32
N GLY A 419 -3.74 15.46 -30.63
CA GLY A 419 -3.35 16.86 -30.41
C GLY A 419 -3.44 17.23 -28.93
N ASP A 420 -4.18 18.29 -28.61
CA ASP A 420 -4.39 18.78 -27.25
C ASP A 420 -5.53 18.06 -26.50
N GLU A 421 -6.29 17.20 -27.20
CA GLU A 421 -7.44 16.50 -26.64
C GLU A 421 -7.02 15.18 -25.99
N LEU A 422 -7.29 15.06 -24.69
CA LEU A 422 -7.18 13.84 -23.91
C LEU A 422 -8.56 13.20 -23.79
N THR A 423 -8.66 11.95 -24.24
CA THR A 423 -9.84 11.10 -24.11
C THR A 423 -9.46 9.87 -23.30
N ALA A 424 -10.45 9.29 -22.61
CA ALA A 424 -10.26 8.02 -21.92
C ALA A 424 -11.52 7.17 -21.99
N HIS A 425 -11.34 5.86 -21.89
CA HIS A 425 -12.42 4.88 -21.84
C HIS A 425 -11.98 3.66 -21.03
N ARG A 426 -12.97 2.86 -20.59
CA ARG A 426 -12.71 1.57 -19.94
C ARG A 426 -12.40 0.49 -21.00
N PRO A 427 -11.66 -0.56 -20.65
CA PRO A 427 -11.53 -1.75 -21.49
C PRO A 427 -12.89 -2.34 -21.86
N THR A 428 -12.96 -2.92 -23.05
CA THR A 428 -14.13 -3.65 -23.58
C THR A 428 -14.18 -5.11 -23.12
N ILE A 429 -13.03 -5.63 -22.69
CA ILE A 429 -12.85 -6.97 -22.11
C ILE A 429 -12.57 -6.87 -20.60
N GLU A 430 -12.78 -7.97 -19.88
CA GLU A 430 -12.29 -8.07 -18.50
C GLU A 430 -10.77 -8.15 -18.49
N THR A 431 -10.13 -7.51 -17.51
CA THR A 431 -8.67 -7.45 -17.41
C THR A 431 -8.09 -8.40 -16.37
N TYR A 432 -8.80 -8.65 -15.27
CA TYR A 432 -8.28 -9.50 -14.20
C TYR A 432 -8.07 -10.94 -14.68
N GLY A 433 -6.81 -11.40 -14.68
CA GLY A 433 -6.43 -12.75 -15.11
C GLY A 433 -6.42 -12.98 -16.63
N GLU A 434 -6.61 -11.95 -17.45
CA GLU A 434 -6.61 -12.06 -18.91
C GLU A 434 -5.19 -12.26 -19.48
N SER A 435 -5.10 -12.75 -20.71
CA SER A 435 -3.85 -12.89 -21.47
C SER A 435 -3.17 -11.55 -21.68
N VAL A 436 -1.86 -11.49 -21.37
CA VAL A 436 -1.01 -10.32 -21.63
C VAL A 436 -1.08 -9.90 -23.11
N GLY A 437 -1.22 -10.85 -24.04
CA GLY A 437 -1.35 -10.54 -25.47
C GLY A 437 -2.65 -9.80 -25.80
N GLU A 438 -3.78 -10.28 -25.28
CA GLU A 438 -5.10 -9.63 -25.46
C GLU A 438 -5.11 -8.25 -24.80
N LEU A 439 -4.56 -8.12 -23.59
CA LEU A 439 -4.43 -6.83 -22.90
C LEU A 439 -3.51 -5.85 -23.64
N THR A 440 -2.45 -6.36 -24.29
CA THR A 440 -1.58 -5.53 -25.13
C THR A 440 -2.35 -5.02 -26.34
N TYR A 441 -3.14 -5.87 -27.00
CA TYR A 441 -3.96 -5.46 -28.14
C TYR A 441 -5.07 -4.49 -27.72
N GLU A 442 -5.73 -4.72 -26.59
CA GLU A 442 -6.76 -3.83 -26.05
C GLU A 442 -6.18 -2.43 -25.73
N ALA A 443 -5.01 -2.39 -25.08
CA ALA A 443 -4.39 -1.12 -24.69
C ALA A 443 -3.70 -0.37 -25.85
N PHE A 444 -3.18 -1.09 -26.85
CA PHE A 444 -2.27 -0.52 -27.87
C PHE A 444 -2.56 -0.93 -29.32
N GLY A 445 -3.68 -1.60 -29.62
CA GLY A 445 -3.93 -2.29 -30.89
C GLY A 445 -3.62 -1.50 -32.16
N LEU A 446 -3.95 -0.21 -32.20
CA LEU A 446 -3.65 0.69 -33.32
C LEU A 446 -2.13 0.88 -33.58
N GLU A 447 -1.29 0.78 -32.56
CA GLU A 447 0.18 0.83 -32.67
C GLU A 447 0.77 -0.49 -33.12
N VAL A 448 0.25 -1.58 -32.56
CA VAL A 448 0.72 -2.93 -32.85
C VAL A 448 0.51 -3.22 -34.34
N GLU A 449 -0.62 -2.80 -34.91
CA GLU A 449 -0.92 -2.96 -36.33
C GLU A 449 0.01 -2.15 -37.26
N SER A 450 0.60 -1.05 -36.77
CA SER A 450 1.39 -0.11 -37.58
C SER A 450 2.91 -0.23 -37.39
N THR A 451 3.40 -1.14 -36.55
CA THR A 451 4.84 -1.22 -36.19
C THR A 451 5.38 -2.66 -36.16
N GLY A 452 6.71 -2.81 -36.08
CA GLY A 452 7.37 -4.10 -35.87
C GLY A 452 7.09 -5.16 -36.93
N PHE A 453 6.85 -6.41 -36.49
CA PHE A 453 6.61 -7.53 -37.40
C PHE A 453 5.24 -7.46 -38.11
N HIS A 454 4.25 -6.76 -37.53
CA HIS A 454 2.95 -6.52 -38.18
C HIS A 454 3.15 -5.72 -39.47
N ALA A 455 3.89 -4.60 -39.41
CA ALA A 455 4.22 -3.80 -40.58
C ALA A 455 5.04 -4.60 -41.62
N ALA A 456 5.99 -5.42 -41.17
CA ALA A 456 6.77 -6.27 -42.07
C ALA A 456 5.90 -7.32 -42.80
N ILE A 457 4.96 -7.95 -42.09
CA ILE A 457 4.02 -8.91 -42.68
C ILE A 457 3.04 -8.20 -43.62
N ALA A 458 2.49 -7.05 -43.21
CA ALA A 458 1.60 -6.24 -44.04
C ALA A 458 2.29 -5.81 -45.35
N ALA A 459 3.57 -5.40 -45.30
CA ALA A 459 4.35 -5.07 -46.48
C ALA A 459 4.55 -6.27 -47.42
N GLU A 460 4.82 -7.46 -46.88
CA GLU A 460 4.92 -8.69 -47.68
C GLU A 460 3.57 -9.12 -48.28
N VAL A 461 2.47 -8.93 -47.55
CA VAL A 461 1.11 -9.16 -48.04
C VAL A 461 0.78 -8.18 -49.16
N ALA A 462 1.15 -6.91 -49.02
CA ALA A 462 0.95 -5.88 -50.05
C ALA A 462 1.74 -6.19 -51.34
N ARG A 463 2.92 -6.82 -51.23
CA ARG A 463 3.73 -7.29 -52.38
C ARG A 463 3.10 -8.45 -53.16
N GLY A 464 2.02 -9.05 -52.66
CA GLY A 464 1.36 -10.16 -53.33
C GLY A 464 1.96 -11.54 -53.00
N GLY A 465 1.16 -12.58 -53.25
CA GLY A 465 1.50 -13.98 -53.00
C GLY A 465 0.58 -14.67 -52.00
N THR A 466 0.50 -16.00 -52.06
CA THR A 466 -0.30 -16.82 -51.15
C THR A 466 0.34 -16.91 -49.75
N TYR A 467 -0.44 -17.32 -48.74
CA TYR A 467 0.07 -17.60 -47.40
C TYR A 467 1.35 -18.46 -47.42
N LYS A 468 1.38 -19.53 -48.22
CA LYS A 468 2.54 -20.43 -48.31
C LYS A 468 3.76 -19.76 -48.93
N GLU A 469 3.58 -18.91 -49.93
CA GLU A 469 4.68 -18.21 -50.59
C GLU A 469 5.28 -17.15 -49.69
N ILE A 470 4.44 -16.34 -49.04
CA ILE A 470 4.90 -15.31 -48.11
C ILE A 470 5.55 -15.96 -46.89
N SER A 471 4.96 -17.02 -46.33
CA SER A 471 5.54 -17.73 -45.18
C SER A 471 6.92 -18.32 -45.46
N ARG A 472 7.26 -18.66 -46.71
CA ARG A 472 8.61 -19.14 -47.09
C ARG A 472 9.66 -18.02 -47.16
N ARG A 473 9.24 -16.76 -47.28
CA ARG A 473 10.14 -15.60 -47.28
C ARG A 473 10.71 -15.31 -45.89
N PHE A 474 10.03 -15.78 -44.84
CA PHE A 474 10.48 -15.66 -43.46
C PHE A 474 11.11 -16.97 -42.98
N THR A 475 12.28 -16.89 -42.33
CA THR A 475 13.01 -18.05 -41.79
C THR A 475 12.55 -18.48 -40.39
N GLY A 476 11.76 -17.66 -39.69
CA GLY A 476 11.41 -17.90 -38.28
C GLY A 476 10.11 -17.23 -37.82
N LEU A 477 8.98 -17.46 -38.51
CA LEU A 477 7.67 -16.94 -38.07
C LEU A 477 7.17 -17.69 -36.82
N GLY A 478 6.91 -16.95 -35.73
CA GLY A 478 6.20 -17.42 -34.55
C GLY A 478 4.71 -17.68 -34.79
N GLY A 479 4.00 -18.21 -33.78
CA GLY A 479 2.59 -18.57 -33.90
C GLY A 479 1.67 -17.39 -34.24
N GLU A 480 1.82 -16.28 -33.52
CA GLU A 480 1.08 -15.04 -33.72
C GLU A 480 1.30 -14.44 -35.11
N ALA A 481 2.57 -14.36 -35.53
CA ALA A 481 2.94 -13.90 -36.86
C ALA A 481 2.33 -14.75 -37.99
N ARG A 482 2.23 -16.08 -37.81
CA ARG A 482 1.55 -16.96 -38.78
C ARG A 482 0.04 -16.73 -38.80
N ALA A 483 -0.58 -16.54 -37.63
CA ALA A 483 -2.01 -16.25 -37.53
C ALA A 483 -2.34 -14.93 -38.23
N LEU A 484 -1.56 -13.88 -37.97
CA LEU A 484 -1.69 -12.58 -38.62
C LEU A 484 -1.52 -12.67 -40.14
N LEU A 485 -0.45 -13.33 -40.62
CA LEU A 485 -0.21 -13.52 -42.05
C LEU A 485 -1.39 -14.24 -42.72
N ARG A 486 -1.96 -15.25 -42.04
CA ARG A 486 -3.12 -15.99 -42.54
C ARG A 486 -4.37 -15.10 -42.62
N ALA A 487 -4.63 -14.28 -41.60
CA ALA A 487 -5.75 -13.34 -41.60
C ALA A 487 -5.62 -12.29 -42.72
N MET A 488 -4.46 -11.64 -42.85
CA MET A 488 -4.21 -10.61 -43.86
C MET A 488 -4.25 -11.16 -45.30
N THR A 489 -3.68 -12.34 -45.54
CA THR A 489 -3.74 -12.97 -46.88
C THR A 489 -5.16 -13.41 -47.25
N PHE A 490 -5.97 -13.82 -46.27
CA PHE A 490 -7.39 -14.14 -46.48
C PHE A 490 -8.21 -12.89 -46.81
N ALA A 491 -8.04 -11.81 -46.04
CA ALA A 491 -8.73 -10.53 -46.27
C ALA A 491 -8.43 -9.97 -47.67
N ARG A 492 -7.15 -9.89 -48.05
CA ARG A 492 -6.73 -9.45 -49.40
C ARG A 492 -7.36 -10.29 -50.51
N ALA A 493 -7.47 -11.61 -50.31
CA ALA A 493 -8.08 -12.50 -51.29
C ALA A 493 -9.59 -12.31 -51.44
N GLN A 494 -10.28 -11.77 -50.42
CA GLN A 494 -11.68 -11.37 -50.53
C GLN A 494 -11.85 -10.02 -51.24
N GLU A 495 -10.96 -9.05 -51.02
CA GLU A 495 -11.00 -7.76 -51.71
C GLU A 495 -10.66 -7.84 -53.20
N THR A 496 -9.94 -8.88 -53.62
CA THR A 496 -9.57 -9.10 -55.03
C THR A 496 -10.63 -9.94 -55.79
N ARG A 497 -11.72 -10.33 -55.14
CA ARG A 497 -12.88 -11.00 -55.74
C ARG A 497 -14.03 -10.01 -55.90
#